data_AF-A0A109JGK1-F1
#
_entry.id   AF-A0A109JGK1-F1
#
_cell.length_a   1.000
_cell.length_b   1.000
_cell.length_c   1.000
_cell.angle_alpha   90.00
_cell.angle_beta   90.00
_cell.angle_gamma   90.00
#
_symmetry.space_group_name_H-M   'P 1'
#
loop_
_entity.id
_entity.type
_entity.pdbx_description
1 polymer ?
#
loop_
_entity_poly.entity_id
_entity_poly.type
_entity_poly.pdbx_seq_one_letter_code
_entity_poly.pdbx_strand_id
1 'polypeptide(L)'
;MSVGQLRIRLQGERPLLMHSSRLADPLDPIKIELDRLTSKRNKTIADHEQIAKVEWHGGLWLLGAKPCIPSEAIEAAFVAAAKTRRKGKQAKAGFSCTTSPLLEYHGPDDLSSLWEDKAFRLRFPVNVNDSKVMRTRPRFSDWHAEINVEFLPSLLNPSEVIEVFEIAGLREGLGDWRPKFGRFSVTKID
;
A
#
# COMPACT_ATOMS: atom_id res chain seq x y z
N MET A 1 -17.19 -1.03 26.87
CA MET A 1 -16.85 -2.29 26.18
C MET A 1 -15.34 -2.42 26.19
N SER A 2 -14.79 -3.56 26.61
CA SER A 2 -13.34 -3.77 26.56
C SER A 2 -12.89 -3.94 25.11
N VAL A 3 -11.77 -3.32 24.75
CA VAL A 3 -11.12 -3.47 23.45
C VAL A 3 -9.97 -4.46 23.63
N GLY A 4 -9.87 -5.43 22.73
CA GLY A 4 -8.71 -6.31 22.64
C GLY A 4 -7.65 -5.66 21.76
N GLN A 5 -6.38 -5.81 22.12
CA GLN A 5 -5.24 -5.28 21.37
C GLN A 5 -4.29 -6.40 20.99
N LEU A 6 -3.69 -6.28 19.80
CA LEU A 6 -2.62 -7.14 19.33
C LEU A 6 -1.57 -6.30 18.60
N ARG A 7 -0.31 -6.70 18.77
CA ARG A 7 0.79 -6.22 17.95
C ARG A 7 1.20 -7.31 16.98
N ILE A 8 1.28 -6.97 15.70
CA ILE A 8 1.50 -7.94 14.62
C ILE A 8 2.58 -7.39 13.69
N ARG A 9 3.55 -8.21 13.32
CA ARG A 9 4.50 -7.93 12.26
C ARG A 9 3.96 -8.48 10.94
N LEU A 10 3.88 -7.61 9.93
CA LEU A 10 3.63 -7.98 8.55
C LEU A 10 4.98 -8.06 7.84
N GLN A 11 5.39 -9.24 7.39
CA GLN A 11 6.65 -9.46 6.69
C GLN A 11 6.37 -9.67 5.20
N GLY A 12 6.94 -8.84 4.32
CA GLY A 12 6.73 -8.95 2.88
C GLY A 12 7.29 -10.24 2.29
N GLU A 13 6.43 -11.00 1.59
CA GLU A 13 6.78 -12.22 0.82
C GLU A 13 6.94 -11.91 -0.68
N ARG A 14 6.41 -10.76 -1.10
CA ARG A 14 6.57 -10.19 -2.44
C ARG A 14 6.84 -8.69 -2.29
N PRO A 15 7.51 -8.06 -3.27
CA PRO A 15 7.75 -6.62 -3.22
C PRO A 15 6.45 -5.85 -3.04
N LEU A 16 6.46 -4.78 -2.25
CA LEU A 16 5.32 -3.87 -2.13
C LEU A 16 5.32 -2.91 -3.30
N LEU A 17 4.20 -2.79 -4.01
CA LEU A 17 4.01 -1.81 -5.06
C LEU A 17 2.98 -0.79 -4.59
N MET A 18 3.41 0.44 -4.32
CA MET A 18 2.52 1.48 -3.83
C MET A 18 1.74 2.16 -4.96
N HIS A 19 0.53 2.59 -4.63
CA HIS A 19 -0.30 3.43 -5.47
C HIS A 19 -1.25 4.23 -4.58
N SER A 20 -0.88 5.48 -4.29
CA SER A 20 -1.70 6.36 -3.46
C SER A 20 -2.97 6.82 -4.16
N SER A 21 -4.05 6.95 -3.39
CA SER A 21 -5.31 7.56 -3.85
C SER A 21 -5.17 9.05 -4.19
N ARG A 22 -4.07 9.70 -3.79
CA ARG A 22 -3.74 11.08 -4.20
C ARG A 22 -3.80 11.30 -5.71
N LEU A 23 -3.38 10.30 -6.49
CA LEU A 23 -3.43 10.35 -7.96
C LEU A 23 -4.85 10.24 -8.53
N ALA A 24 -5.87 9.98 -7.71
CA ALA A 24 -7.27 9.99 -8.10
C ALA A 24 -7.97 11.31 -7.72
N ASP A 25 -7.42 12.09 -6.79
CA ASP A 25 -8.01 13.37 -6.36
C ASP A 25 -7.66 14.49 -7.37
N PRO A 26 -8.65 15.04 -8.10
CA PRO A 26 -8.39 16.09 -9.08
C PRO A 26 -7.90 17.41 -8.46
N LEU A 27 -7.99 17.57 -7.13
CA LEU A 27 -7.53 18.75 -6.41
C LEU A 27 -6.12 18.58 -5.80
N ASP A 28 -5.56 17.36 -5.82
CA ASP A 28 -4.20 17.14 -5.30
C ASP A 28 -3.17 17.82 -6.22
N PRO A 29 -2.22 18.60 -5.69
CA PRO A 29 -1.20 19.27 -6.49
C PRO A 29 -0.39 18.33 -7.40
N ILE A 30 -0.09 17.10 -6.96
CA ILE A 30 0.63 16.11 -7.77
C ILE A 30 -0.23 15.64 -8.94
N LYS A 31 -1.54 15.45 -8.72
CA LYS A 31 -2.46 15.04 -9.78
C LYS A 31 -2.63 16.15 -10.83
N ILE A 32 -2.78 17.40 -10.39
CA ILE A 32 -2.85 18.56 -11.28
C ILE A 32 -1.58 18.66 -12.16
N GLU A 33 -0.39 18.52 -11.55
CA GLU A 33 0.87 18.55 -12.29
C GLU A 33 1.00 17.36 -13.26
N LEU A 34 0.60 16.16 -12.83
CA LEU A 34 0.61 14.98 -13.68
C LEU A 34 -0.32 15.15 -14.90
N ASP A 35 -1.51 15.72 -14.73
CA ASP A 35 -2.44 16.02 -15.82
C ASP A 35 -1.88 17.06 -16.78
N ARG A 36 -1.26 18.12 -16.25
CA ARG A 36 -0.58 19.15 -17.06
C ARG A 36 0.51 18.54 -17.94
N LEU A 37 1.34 17.65 -17.39
CA LEU A 37 2.40 16.98 -18.14
C LEU A 37 1.86 15.96 -19.14
N THR A 38 0.85 15.17 -18.75
CA THR A 38 0.30 14.10 -19.58
C THR A 38 -0.63 14.59 -20.70
N SER A 39 -1.22 15.78 -20.58
CA SER A 39 -2.03 16.42 -21.63
C SER A 39 -1.23 16.97 -22.81
N LYS A 40 0.09 17.10 -22.69
CA LYS A 40 0.98 17.52 -23.79
C LYS A 40 0.89 16.51 -24.96
N ARG A 41 0.56 16.96 -26.17
CA ARG A 41 0.43 16.08 -27.36
C ARG A 41 1.77 15.46 -27.78
N ASN A 42 2.78 16.28 -28.02
CA ASN A 42 4.10 15.85 -28.45
C ASN A 42 5.05 15.84 -27.25
N LYS A 43 5.23 14.66 -26.64
CA LYS A 43 6.12 14.48 -25.48
C LYS A 43 7.53 14.13 -25.93
N THR A 44 8.49 14.82 -25.35
CA THR A 44 9.92 14.53 -25.44
C THR A 44 10.31 13.46 -24.41
N ILE A 45 11.54 12.96 -24.50
CA ILE A 45 12.11 12.06 -23.49
C ILE A 45 12.09 12.71 -22.10
N ALA A 46 12.45 14.00 -22.00
CA ALA A 46 12.42 14.76 -20.76
C ALA A 46 11.00 14.86 -20.17
N ASP A 47 9.96 15.02 -21.00
CA ASP A 47 8.58 14.99 -20.52
C ASP A 47 8.22 13.62 -19.92
N HIS A 48 8.69 12.52 -20.54
CA HIS A 48 8.45 11.17 -20.04
C HIS A 48 9.21 10.85 -18.74
N GLU A 49 10.38 11.45 -18.53
CA GLU A 49 11.12 11.35 -17.28
C GLU A 49 10.42 12.15 -16.17
N GLN A 50 9.95 13.35 -16.47
CA GLN A 50 9.22 14.18 -15.52
C GLN A 50 7.88 13.55 -15.13
N ILE A 51 7.13 13.00 -16.09
CA ILE A 51 5.90 12.23 -15.82
C ILE A 51 6.21 11.07 -14.88
N ALA A 52 7.28 10.31 -15.16
CA ALA A 52 7.67 9.18 -14.33
C ALA A 52 8.02 9.62 -12.89
N LYS A 53 8.71 10.76 -12.73
CA LYS A 53 9.06 11.30 -11.42
C LYS A 53 7.84 11.76 -10.64
N VAL A 54 6.99 12.60 -11.24
CA VAL A 54 5.76 13.11 -10.62
C VAL A 54 4.82 11.97 -10.25
N GLU A 55 4.64 11.01 -11.15
CA GLU A 55 3.80 9.84 -10.88
C GLU A 55 4.37 8.99 -9.73
N TRP A 56 5.68 8.73 -9.71
CA TRP A 56 6.31 7.96 -8.65
C TRP A 56 6.10 8.64 -7.28
N HIS A 57 6.33 9.95 -7.19
CA HIS A 57 6.07 10.72 -5.96
C HIS A 57 4.60 10.67 -5.54
N GLY A 58 3.67 10.81 -6.48
CA GLY A 58 2.24 10.71 -6.21
C GLY A 58 1.79 9.30 -5.83
N GLY A 59 2.52 8.28 -6.26
CA GLY A 59 2.23 6.88 -5.97
C GLY A 59 2.62 6.45 -4.55
N LEU A 60 3.47 7.20 -3.85
CA LEU A 60 3.95 6.87 -2.51
C LEU A 60 2.84 6.97 -1.46
N TRP A 61 2.82 6.01 -0.54
CA TRP A 61 2.14 6.14 0.74
C TRP A 61 3.10 6.72 1.76
N LEU A 62 2.74 7.88 2.32
CA LEU A 62 3.61 8.63 3.21
C LEU A 62 2.88 8.99 4.50
N LEU A 63 3.58 8.84 5.63
CA LEU A 63 3.24 9.48 6.89
C LEU A 63 4.25 10.61 7.10
N GLY A 64 3.82 11.85 6.88
CA GLY A 64 4.75 12.98 6.73
C GLY A 64 5.63 12.79 5.49
N ALA A 65 6.95 12.71 5.68
CA ALA A 65 7.92 12.50 4.60
C ALA A 65 8.43 11.05 4.49
N LYS A 66 7.94 10.13 5.34
CA LYS A 66 8.45 8.75 5.42
C LYS A 66 7.47 7.76 4.80
N PRO A 67 7.94 6.75 4.05
CA PRO A 67 7.09 5.67 3.55
C PRO A 67 6.32 4.96 4.68
N CYS A 68 5.04 4.70 4.45
CA CYS A 68 4.16 4.03 5.40
C CYS A 68 3.24 3.02 4.70
N ILE A 69 2.50 2.25 5.49
CA ILE A 69 1.33 1.51 5.01
C ILE A 69 0.09 2.20 5.58
N PRO A 70 -0.84 2.68 4.74
CA PRO A 70 -2.08 3.29 5.24
C PRO A 70 -2.88 2.29 6.07
N SER A 71 -3.41 2.72 7.22
CA SER A 71 -4.27 1.90 8.07
C SER A 71 -5.50 1.43 7.31
N GLU A 72 -6.06 2.25 6.42
CA GLU A 72 -7.19 1.90 5.56
C GLU A 72 -6.86 0.76 4.59
N ALA A 73 -5.61 0.68 4.12
CA ALA A 73 -5.17 -0.43 3.27
C ALA A 73 -5.11 -1.74 4.05
N ILE A 74 -4.64 -1.68 5.30
CA ILE A 74 -4.59 -2.82 6.23
C ILE A 74 -6.01 -3.29 6.57
N GLU A 75 -6.89 -2.36 6.96
CA GLU A 75 -8.29 -2.64 7.28
C GLU A 75 -9.04 -3.20 6.08
N ALA A 76 -8.83 -2.65 4.88
CA ALA A 76 -9.45 -3.16 3.66
C ALA A 76 -9.02 -4.60 3.35
N ALA A 77 -7.73 -4.91 3.49
CA ALA A 77 -7.21 -6.26 3.30
C ALA A 77 -7.78 -7.24 4.34
N PHE A 78 -7.82 -6.83 5.62
CA PHE A 78 -8.39 -7.62 6.70
C PHE A 78 -9.88 -7.94 6.47
N VAL A 79 -10.68 -6.92 6.15
CA VAL A 79 -12.12 -7.07 5.90
C VAL A 79 -12.39 -7.93 4.67
N ALA A 80 -11.59 -7.78 3.60
CA ALA A 80 -11.70 -8.61 2.41
C ALA A 80 -11.42 -10.09 2.72
N ALA A 81 -10.33 -10.37 3.45
CA ALA A 81 -9.99 -11.71 3.89
C ALA A 81 -11.07 -12.33 4.79
N ALA A 82 -11.63 -11.56 5.72
CA ALA A 82 -12.68 -12.02 6.63
C ALA A 82 -13.98 -12.46 5.90
N LYS A 83 -14.25 -11.92 4.69
CA LYS A 83 -15.40 -12.38 3.88
C LYS A 83 -15.29 -13.84 3.49
N THR A 84 -14.07 -14.37 3.30
CA THR A 84 -13.85 -15.79 2.99
C THR A 84 -14.30 -16.72 4.13
N ARG A 85 -14.35 -16.19 5.35
CA ARG A 85 -14.83 -16.86 6.56
C ARG A 85 -16.24 -16.44 6.98
N ARG A 86 -16.99 -15.77 6.09
CA ARG A 86 -18.34 -15.23 6.37
C ARG A 86 -18.40 -14.26 7.55
N LYS A 87 -17.26 -13.64 7.90
CA LYS A 87 -17.10 -12.71 9.03
C LYS A 87 -16.91 -11.26 8.59
N GLY A 88 -17.13 -10.94 7.31
CA GLY A 88 -16.86 -9.60 6.77
C GLY A 88 -17.62 -8.46 7.46
N LYS A 89 -18.87 -8.70 7.92
CA LYS A 89 -19.65 -7.68 8.66
C LYS A 89 -19.08 -7.47 10.07
N GLN A 90 -18.73 -8.55 10.77
CA GLN A 90 -18.13 -8.52 12.09
C GLN A 90 -16.74 -7.86 12.04
N ALA A 91 -15.92 -8.21 11.05
CA ALA A 91 -14.63 -7.58 10.82
C ALA A 91 -14.77 -6.07 10.60
N LYS A 92 -15.68 -5.65 9.70
CA LYS A 92 -15.89 -4.22 9.45
C LYS A 92 -16.37 -3.44 10.70
N ALA A 93 -17.13 -4.08 11.59
CA ALA A 93 -17.67 -3.45 12.79
C ALA A 93 -16.75 -3.54 14.02
N GLY A 94 -15.83 -4.50 14.04
CA GLY A 94 -15.11 -4.91 15.23
C GLY A 94 -13.61 -5.02 15.08
N PHE A 95 -13.03 -4.50 14.00
CA PHE A 95 -11.58 -4.43 13.78
C PHE A 95 -11.18 -3.03 13.35
N SER A 96 -10.04 -2.54 13.86
CA SER A 96 -9.40 -1.32 13.38
C SER A 96 -7.87 -1.40 13.53
N CYS A 97 -7.15 -0.72 12.64
CA CYS A 97 -5.72 -0.49 12.75
C CYS A 97 -5.47 0.93 13.26
N THR A 98 -4.99 1.07 14.50
CA THR A 98 -4.98 2.34 15.25
C THR A 98 -4.19 3.44 14.55
N THR A 99 -3.10 3.09 13.86
CA THR A 99 -2.21 4.01 13.16
C THR A 99 -1.69 3.42 11.87
N SER A 100 -1.34 4.26 10.90
CA SER A 100 -0.56 3.84 9.72
C SER A 100 0.88 3.56 10.14
N PRO A 101 1.36 2.30 10.12
CA PRO A 101 2.73 1.98 10.48
C PRO A 101 3.73 2.56 9.46
N LEU A 102 4.91 2.95 9.95
CA LEU A 102 6.04 3.23 9.06
C LEU A 102 6.45 1.94 8.34
N LEU A 103 6.85 2.09 7.08
CA LEU A 103 7.40 0.99 6.31
C LEU A 103 8.89 0.86 6.64
N GLU A 104 9.30 -0.34 7.05
CA GLU A 104 10.69 -0.70 7.29
C GLU A 104 11.24 -1.42 6.05
N TYR A 105 12.38 -0.94 5.53
CA TYR A 105 13.02 -1.47 4.32
C TYR A 105 14.52 -1.12 4.31
N HIS A 106 15.30 -1.81 3.49
CA HIS A 106 16.72 -1.48 3.28
C HIS A 106 16.87 -0.47 2.14
N GLY A 107 17.24 0.78 2.46
CA GLY A 107 17.44 1.83 1.47
C GLY A 107 17.61 3.22 2.08
N PRO A 108 17.64 4.27 1.24
CA PRO A 108 17.66 5.65 1.69
C PRO A 108 16.41 6.03 2.48
N ASP A 109 16.55 6.96 3.43
CA ASP A 109 15.45 7.44 4.29
C ASP A 109 14.81 8.76 3.81
N ASP A 110 15.33 9.34 2.73
CA ASP A 110 14.78 10.53 2.06
C ASP A 110 14.25 10.24 0.65
N LEU A 111 13.22 10.97 0.25
CA LEU A 111 12.52 10.75 -1.01
C LEU A 111 13.37 11.07 -2.25
N SER A 112 14.34 11.98 -2.14
CA SER A 112 15.18 12.36 -3.28
C SER A 112 16.13 11.22 -3.62
N SER A 113 16.82 10.69 -2.62
CA SER A 113 17.72 9.55 -2.78
C SER A 113 16.97 8.28 -3.19
N LEU A 114 15.76 8.04 -2.64
CA LEU A 114 14.90 6.95 -3.08
C LEU A 114 14.52 7.05 -4.57
N TRP A 115 14.24 8.26 -5.07
CA TRP A 115 13.95 8.45 -6.49
C TRP A 115 15.18 8.18 -7.37
N GLU A 116 16.38 8.59 -6.95
CA GLU A 116 17.60 8.37 -7.72
C GLU A 116 17.95 6.87 -7.82
N ASP A 117 17.66 6.10 -6.79
CA ASP A 117 17.83 4.65 -6.82
C ASP A 117 16.75 3.97 -7.70
N LYS A 118 17.21 3.27 -8.75
CA LYS A 118 16.33 2.56 -9.70
C LYS A 118 15.63 1.36 -9.05
N ALA A 119 16.17 0.79 -7.96
CA ALA A 119 15.60 -0.36 -7.27
C ALA A 119 14.21 -0.06 -6.67
N PHE A 120 13.97 1.20 -6.30
CA PHE A 120 12.72 1.68 -5.72
C PHE A 120 11.66 2.09 -6.76
N ARG A 121 11.94 1.84 -8.04
CA ARG A 121 11.08 2.22 -9.16
C ARG A 121 10.69 0.98 -9.95
N LEU A 122 9.40 0.80 -10.17
CA LEU A 122 8.89 -0.13 -11.16
C LEU A 122 8.25 0.65 -12.30
N ARG A 123 8.86 0.58 -13.49
CA ARG A 123 8.31 1.16 -14.72
C ARG A 123 7.80 0.06 -15.64
N PHE A 124 6.52 0.08 -15.98
CA PHE A 124 5.88 -0.97 -16.78
C PHE A 124 4.70 -0.44 -17.60
N PRO A 125 4.39 -1.06 -18.76
CA PRO A 125 3.22 -0.67 -19.55
C PRO A 125 1.94 -1.20 -18.93
N VAL A 126 0.92 -0.35 -18.84
CA VAL A 126 -0.46 -0.72 -18.48
C VAL A 126 -1.42 -0.39 -19.62
N ASN A 127 -2.57 -1.05 -19.66
CA ASN A 127 -3.64 -0.71 -20.60
C ASN A 127 -4.49 0.43 -20.01
N VAL A 128 -4.67 1.51 -20.77
CA VAL A 128 -5.61 2.60 -20.48
C VAL A 128 -6.36 2.91 -21.77
N ASN A 129 -7.68 2.67 -21.79
CA ASN A 129 -8.55 2.91 -22.96
C ASN A 129 -7.90 2.40 -24.26
N ASP A 130 -7.60 1.09 -24.30
CA ASP A 130 -6.95 0.37 -25.41
C ASP A 130 -5.51 0.77 -25.75
N SER A 131 -4.95 1.80 -25.11
CA SER A 131 -3.57 2.25 -25.31
C SER A 131 -2.63 1.69 -24.25
N LYS A 132 -1.40 1.35 -24.66
CA LYS A 132 -0.30 1.00 -23.73
C LYS A 132 0.35 2.29 -23.21
N VAL A 133 0.21 2.54 -21.91
CA VAL A 133 0.81 3.70 -21.24
C VAL A 133 1.84 3.22 -20.24
N MET A 134 3.06 3.76 -20.31
CA MET A 134 4.10 3.49 -19.31
C MET A 134 3.76 4.18 -18.00
N ARG A 135 3.70 3.42 -16.90
CA ARG A 135 3.51 3.93 -15.54
C ARG A 135 4.76 3.68 -14.72
N THR A 136 5.09 4.58 -13.81
CA THR A 136 6.23 4.44 -12.87
C THR A 136 5.71 4.51 -11.45
N ARG A 137 5.99 3.47 -10.65
CA ARG A 137 5.45 3.33 -9.29
C ARG A 137 6.54 3.04 -8.26
N PRO A 138 6.36 3.45 -6.99
CA PRO A 138 7.25 3.05 -5.92
C PRO A 138 7.16 1.57 -5.65
N ARG A 139 8.32 0.92 -5.59
CA ARG A 139 8.46 -0.51 -5.32
C ARG A 139 9.45 -0.72 -4.19
N PHE A 140 9.06 -1.45 -3.17
CA PHE A 140 9.97 -1.85 -2.09
C PHE A 140 10.19 -3.36 -2.18
N SER A 141 11.42 -3.79 -2.52
CA SER A 141 11.77 -5.21 -2.72
C SER A 141 11.51 -6.03 -1.47
N ASP A 142 12.12 -5.58 -0.37
CA ASP A 142 12.07 -6.19 0.95
C ASP A 142 11.49 -5.16 1.90
N TRP A 143 10.44 -5.55 2.61
CA TRP A 143 9.71 -4.64 3.48
C TRP A 143 9.07 -5.39 4.63
N HIS A 144 8.87 -4.69 5.73
CA HIS A 144 7.98 -5.11 6.81
C HIS A 144 7.32 -3.90 7.46
N ALA A 145 6.30 -4.17 8.27
CA ALA A 145 5.66 -3.17 9.10
C ALA A 145 5.15 -3.81 10.39
N GLU A 146 5.24 -3.08 11.50
CA GLU A 146 4.66 -3.49 12.77
C GLU A 146 3.39 -2.70 13.03
N ILE A 147 2.27 -3.41 13.13
CA ILE A 147 0.95 -2.82 13.32
C ILE A 147 0.46 -3.05 14.74
N ASN A 148 -0.23 -2.03 15.27
CA ASN A 148 -1.06 -2.14 16.46
C ASN A 148 -2.51 -2.20 15.99
N VAL A 149 -3.21 -3.26 16.36
CA VAL A 149 -4.60 -3.48 15.96
C VAL A 149 -5.49 -3.62 17.18
N GLU A 150 -6.70 -3.14 17.01
CA GLU A 150 -7.77 -3.19 18.00
C GLU A 150 -8.92 -4.02 17.46
N PHE A 151 -9.54 -4.79 18.34
CA PHE A 151 -10.74 -5.54 18.00
C PHE A 151 -11.73 -5.60 19.15
N LEU A 152 -13.01 -5.82 18.81
CA LEU A 152 -14.08 -6.01 19.79
C LEU A 152 -14.19 -7.51 20.13
N PRO A 153 -13.90 -7.93 21.38
CA PRO A 153 -13.94 -9.33 21.78
C PRO A 153 -15.32 -10.01 21.62
N SER A 154 -16.39 -9.23 21.56
CA SER A 154 -17.75 -9.71 21.29
C SER A 154 -18.00 -10.12 19.83
N LEU A 155 -17.14 -9.72 18.89
CA LEU A 155 -17.28 -9.96 17.46
C LEU A 155 -16.16 -10.83 16.88
N LEU A 156 -14.95 -10.64 17.40
CA LEU A 156 -13.72 -11.32 16.98
C LEU A 156 -12.93 -11.75 18.21
N ASN A 157 -12.26 -12.90 18.14
CA ASN A 157 -11.27 -13.29 19.14
C ASN A 157 -9.83 -13.13 18.61
N PRO A 158 -8.80 -13.14 19.48
CA PRO A 158 -7.40 -12.95 19.05
C PRO A 158 -6.93 -13.90 17.95
N SER A 159 -7.27 -15.19 18.06
CA SER A 159 -6.86 -16.21 17.07
C SER A 159 -7.52 -15.95 15.71
N GLU A 160 -8.81 -15.58 15.70
CA GLU A 160 -9.51 -15.20 14.48
C GLU A 160 -8.84 -13.99 13.79
N VAL A 161 -8.36 -13.01 14.56
CA VAL A 161 -7.65 -11.84 13.99
C VAL A 161 -6.36 -12.30 13.29
N ILE A 162 -5.54 -13.13 13.92
CA ILE A 162 -4.30 -13.65 13.31
C ILE A 162 -4.62 -14.48 12.06
N GLU A 163 -5.57 -15.40 12.15
CA GLU A 163 -5.95 -16.27 11.03
C GLU A 163 -6.52 -15.48 9.83
N VAL A 164 -7.28 -14.40 10.07
CA VAL A 164 -7.75 -13.52 9.00
C VAL A 164 -6.58 -12.79 8.35
N PHE A 165 -5.59 -12.36 9.15
CA PHE A 165 -4.38 -11.73 8.64
C PHE A 165 -3.50 -12.66 7.79
N GLU A 166 -3.37 -13.93 8.18
CA GLU A 166 -2.70 -14.96 7.36
C GLU A 166 -3.37 -15.10 5.99
N ILE A 167 -4.71 -15.11 5.96
CA ILE A 167 -5.49 -15.13 4.71
C ILE A 167 -5.29 -13.84 3.93
N ALA A 168 -5.30 -12.68 4.60
CA ALA A 168 -5.08 -11.40 3.96
C ALA A 168 -3.71 -11.35 3.26
N GLY A 169 -2.65 -11.81 3.92
CA GLY A 169 -1.30 -11.84 3.35
C GLY A 169 -1.14 -12.82 2.17
N LEU A 170 -1.86 -13.94 2.20
CA LEU A 170 -1.85 -14.94 1.14
C LEU A 170 -2.69 -14.52 -0.08
N ARG A 171 -3.91 -14.03 0.14
CA ARG A 171 -4.93 -13.84 -0.92
C ARG A 171 -5.13 -12.40 -1.34
N GLU A 172 -5.20 -11.49 -0.37
CA GLU A 172 -5.59 -10.11 -0.64
C GLU A 172 -4.37 -9.25 -0.95
N GLY A 173 -3.33 -9.32 -0.12
CA GLY A 173 -2.12 -8.48 -0.20
C GLY A 173 -2.39 -6.99 0.01
N LEU A 174 -1.31 -6.21 0.00
CA LEU A 174 -1.31 -4.74 0.09
C LEU A 174 -0.83 -4.09 -1.22
N GLY A 175 -1.27 -2.87 -1.47
CA GLY A 175 -0.84 -2.10 -2.63
C GLY A 175 -1.51 -2.51 -3.93
N ASP A 176 -0.78 -2.36 -5.04
CA ASP A 176 -1.32 -2.55 -6.38
C ASP A 176 -0.76 -3.82 -7.06
N TRP A 177 -1.44 -4.27 -8.11
CA TRP A 177 -1.10 -5.45 -8.91
C TRP A 177 -0.97 -6.73 -8.09
N ARG A 178 -1.85 -6.87 -7.09
CA ARG A 178 -2.01 -8.07 -6.28
C ARG A 178 -2.59 -9.20 -7.14
N PRO A 179 -2.18 -10.48 -6.97
CA PRO A 179 -1.30 -11.00 -5.92
C PRO A 179 0.20 -11.00 -6.29
N LYS A 180 0.61 -10.39 -7.41
CA LYS A 180 2.02 -10.37 -7.85
C LYS A 180 2.91 -9.57 -6.90
N PHE A 181 2.34 -8.54 -6.27
CA PHE A 181 2.98 -7.66 -5.30
C PHE A 181 2.21 -7.65 -3.96
N GLY A 182 2.90 -7.24 -2.90
CA GLY A 182 2.34 -6.92 -1.59
C GLY A 182 1.75 -8.07 -0.79
N ARG A 183 2.08 -9.32 -1.15
CA ARG A 183 1.84 -10.47 -0.26
C ARG A 183 2.75 -10.39 0.96
N PHE A 184 2.25 -10.89 2.08
CA PHE A 184 2.97 -10.88 3.34
C PHE A 184 2.66 -12.13 4.17
N SER A 185 3.54 -12.45 5.11
CA SER A 185 3.32 -13.36 6.22
C SER A 185 3.12 -12.55 7.50
N VAL A 186 2.56 -13.18 8.53
CA VAL A 186 2.26 -12.52 9.80
C VAL A 186 2.91 -13.24 10.97
N THR A 187 3.34 -12.46 11.95
CA THR A 187 3.86 -12.97 13.22
C THR A 187 3.33 -12.09 14.33
N LYS A 188 2.68 -12.69 15.33
CA LYS A 188 2.33 -11.96 16.55
C LYS A 188 3.62 -11.59 17.28
N ILE A 189 3.70 -10.35 17.74
CA ILE A 189 4.82 -9.83 18.53
C ILE A 189 4.28 -9.28 19.85
N ASP A 190 5.14 -9.27 20.88
CA ASP A 190 4.77 -8.87 22.25
C ASP A 190 4.72 -7.34 22.43
#